data_AF-A0A2H0UHY8-F1
#
_entry.id   AF-A0A2H0UHY8-F1
#
_cell.length_a   1.000
_cell.length_b   1.000
_cell.length_c   1.000
_cell.angle_alpha   90.00
_cell.angle_beta   90.00
_cell.angle_gamma   90.00
#
_symmetry.space_group_name_H-M   'P 1'
#
loop_
_entity.id
_entity.type
_entity.pdbx_description
1 polymer ?
#
loop_
_entity_poly.entity_id
_entity_poly.type
_entity_poly.pdbx_seq_one_letter_code
_entity_poly.pdbx_strand_id
1 'polypeptide(L)'
;MKTLLIPLAAFAVTVTGASAFNGDMLKRAGLNDDQIAAFEQAKELKESGDKEAARDVLLAAGVDEDVIKQVREAMREHKSDIHNAIVANDYEAFKEAIEGSAFADMIDSEAEFDRLVEAHELMQDGDREAAKDIFDELGLPGFGMNNFGHKMMKANFMANLSSEQKEALKEAMEDKDHERVREILEAAGVDSDFEFKHREEGHKEGMGEGRGFGHLKDKEWHETD
;
A
#
# COMPACT_ATOMS: atom_id res chain seq x y z
N MET A 1 -36.66 0.87 -2.55
CA MET A 1 -35.58 -0.11 -2.30
C MET A 1 -34.45 0.05 -3.33
N LYS A 2 -33.72 1.18 -3.35
CA LYS A 2 -32.64 1.43 -4.34
C LYS A 2 -31.36 2.03 -3.74
N THR A 3 -31.31 2.24 -2.43
CA THR A 3 -30.22 2.95 -1.74
C THR A 3 -29.15 2.03 -1.13
N LEU A 4 -29.37 0.70 -1.09
CA LEU A 4 -28.42 -0.29 -0.55
C LEU A 4 -27.39 -0.80 -1.59
N LEU A 5 -27.49 -0.38 -2.86
CA LEU A 5 -26.68 -0.93 -3.96
C LEU A 5 -25.24 -0.38 -4.03
N ILE A 6 -24.97 0.76 -3.40
CA ILE A 6 -23.71 1.49 -3.56
C ILE A 6 -22.55 0.96 -2.67
N PRO A 7 -22.73 0.67 -1.36
CA PRO A 7 -21.60 0.25 -0.51
C PRO A 7 -21.07 -1.18 -0.79
N LEU A 8 -21.93 -2.10 -1.24
CA LEU A 8 -21.55 -3.47 -1.60
C LEU A 8 -20.73 -3.54 -2.91
N ALA A 9 -21.09 -2.73 -3.92
CA ALA A 9 -20.34 -2.67 -5.17
C ALA A 9 -18.93 -2.10 -4.98
N ALA A 10 -18.75 -1.15 -4.05
CA ALA A 10 -17.44 -0.57 -3.76
C ALA A 10 -16.47 -1.58 -3.13
N PHE A 11 -16.95 -2.52 -2.30
CA PHE A 11 -16.12 -3.58 -1.73
C PHE A 11 -15.61 -4.56 -2.81
N ALA A 12 -16.47 -4.92 -3.77
CA ALA A 12 -16.08 -5.77 -4.89
C ALA A 12 -15.07 -5.09 -5.84
N VAL A 13 -15.06 -3.75 -5.94
CA VAL A 13 -14.21 -3.01 -6.88
C VAL A 13 -12.80 -2.71 -6.34
N THR A 14 -12.60 -2.60 -5.02
CA THR A 14 -11.28 -2.21 -4.46
C THR A 14 -10.31 -3.36 -4.18
N VAL A 15 -10.76 -4.62 -4.17
CA VAL A 15 -9.87 -5.77 -3.86
C VAL A 15 -9.24 -6.32 -5.14
N THR A 16 -8.42 -5.54 -5.82
CA THR A 16 -7.75 -5.93 -7.09
C THR A 16 -6.50 -6.79 -6.90
N GLY A 17 -6.31 -7.43 -5.74
CA GLY A 17 -5.20 -8.36 -5.50
C GLY A 17 -5.72 -9.77 -5.28
N ALA A 18 -5.33 -10.72 -6.13
CA ALA A 18 -5.72 -12.13 -6.14
C ALA A 18 -5.30 -12.96 -4.89
N SER A 19 -4.96 -12.31 -3.78
CA SER A 19 -4.28 -12.91 -2.61
C SER A 19 -4.86 -12.48 -1.25
N ALA A 20 -5.78 -11.50 -1.21
CA ALA A 20 -6.11 -10.84 0.06
C ALA A 20 -7.06 -11.61 1.00
N PHE A 21 -7.65 -12.74 0.59
CA PHE A 21 -8.60 -13.49 1.40
C PHE A 21 -8.03 -14.88 1.70
N ASN A 22 -7.28 -14.99 2.80
CA ASN A 22 -6.97 -16.29 3.39
C ASN A 22 -8.21 -16.78 4.16
N GLY A 23 -8.62 -18.03 3.92
CA GLY A 23 -9.73 -18.66 4.64
C GLY A 23 -9.55 -18.62 6.16
N ASP A 24 -8.33 -18.72 6.67
CA ASP A 24 -8.08 -18.64 8.12
C ASP A 24 -8.26 -17.22 8.67
N MET A 25 -7.92 -16.20 7.88
CA MET A 25 -8.22 -14.80 8.22
C MET A 25 -9.75 -14.56 8.25
N LEU A 26 -10.49 -15.13 7.29
CA LEU A 26 -11.96 -15.02 7.27
C LEU A 26 -12.60 -15.77 8.46
N LYS A 27 -12.05 -16.92 8.87
CA LYS A 27 -12.48 -17.61 10.11
C LYS A 27 -12.22 -16.75 11.35
N ARG A 28 -11.05 -16.11 11.45
CA ARG A 28 -10.74 -15.17 12.54
C ARG A 28 -11.70 -13.98 12.55
N ALA A 29 -12.16 -13.55 11.38
CA ALA A 29 -13.20 -12.53 11.23
C ALA A 29 -14.61 -13.01 11.59
N GLY A 30 -14.78 -14.28 11.99
CA GLY A 30 -16.05 -14.84 12.45
C GLY A 30 -16.96 -15.39 11.34
N LEU A 31 -16.44 -15.55 10.11
CA LEU A 31 -17.23 -16.10 9.01
C LEU A 31 -17.37 -17.62 9.15
N ASN A 32 -18.53 -18.11 8.76
CA ASN A 32 -18.79 -19.54 8.68
C ASN A 32 -18.29 -20.13 7.34
N ASP A 33 -18.27 -21.47 7.25
CA ASP A 33 -17.76 -22.20 6.09
C ASP A 33 -18.50 -21.86 4.78
N ASP A 34 -19.82 -21.65 4.85
CA ASP A 34 -20.63 -21.28 3.66
C ASP A 34 -20.28 -19.88 3.15
N GLN A 35 -20.06 -18.93 4.07
CA GLN A 35 -19.62 -17.57 3.74
C GLN A 35 -18.22 -17.60 3.15
N ILE A 36 -17.28 -18.36 3.75
CA ILE A 36 -15.91 -18.49 3.24
C ILE A 36 -15.91 -19.07 1.82
N ALA A 37 -16.65 -20.16 1.58
CA ALA A 37 -16.79 -20.75 0.25
C ALA A 37 -17.41 -19.76 -0.76
N ALA A 38 -18.33 -18.90 -0.33
CA ALA A 38 -18.90 -17.86 -1.18
C ALA A 38 -17.89 -16.77 -1.54
N PHE A 39 -16.95 -16.42 -0.65
CA PHE A 39 -15.85 -15.51 -0.97
C PHE A 39 -14.89 -16.10 -2.01
N GLU A 40 -14.59 -17.40 -1.94
CA GLU A 40 -13.78 -18.10 -2.93
C GLU A 40 -14.45 -18.10 -4.31
N GLN A 41 -15.73 -18.49 -4.37
CA GLN A 41 -16.50 -18.47 -5.62
C GLN A 41 -16.64 -17.05 -6.20
N ALA A 42 -16.90 -16.06 -5.34
CA ALA A 42 -17.00 -14.67 -5.76
C ALA A 42 -15.67 -14.13 -6.32
N LYS A 43 -14.53 -14.62 -5.83
CA LYS A 43 -13.20 -14.30 -6.36
C LYS A 43 -13.05 -14.81 -7.79
N GLU A 44 -13.35 -16.08 -8.05
CA GLU A 44 -13.27 -16.68 -9.40
C GLU A 44 -14.18 -15.95 -10.41
N LEU A 45 -15.41 -15.63 -9.99
CA LEU A 45 -16.37 -14.87 -10.80
C LEU A 45 -15.85 -13.46 -11.10
N LYS A 46 -15.21 -12.81 -10.12
CA LYS A 46 -14.59 -11.50 -10.32
C LYS A 46 -13.40 -11.57 -11.29
N GLU A 47 -12.57 -12.61 -11.20
CA GLU A 47 -11.42 -12.82 -12.08
C GLU A 47 -11.85 -13.06 -13.54
N SER A 48 -13.00 -13.71 -13.75
CA SER A 48 -13.64 -13.86 -15.06
C SER A 48 -14.42 -12.62 -15.53
N GLY A 49 -14.51 -11.58 -14.69
CA GLY A 49 -15.17 -10.31 -15.00
C GLY A 49 -16.65 -10.23 -14.64
N ASP A 50 -17.24 -11.30 -14.10
CA ASP A 50 -18.64 -11.37 -13.71
C ASP A 50 -18.88 -10.86 -12.28
N LYS A 51 -18.85 -9.53 -12.15
CA LYS A 51 -19.01 -8.84 -10.86
C LYS A 51 -20.42 -8.96 -10.28
N GLU A 52 -21.43 -9.11 -11.14
CA GLU A 52 -22.82 -9.24 -10.70
C GLU A 52 -23.04 -10.63 -10.10
N ALA A 53 -22.60 -11.70 -10.77
CA ALA A 53 -22.67 -13.04 -10.21
C ALA A 53 -21.87 -13.16 -8.91
N ALA A 54 -20.66 -12.58 -8.84
CA ALA A 54 -19.86 -12.56 -7.62
C ALA A 54 -20.62 -11.93 -6.43
N ARG A 55 -21.31 -10.81 -6.67
CA ARG A 55 -22.14 -10.15 -5.66
C ARG A 55 -23.31 -11.04 -5.23
N ASP A 56 -23.98 -11.66 -6.19
CA ASP A 56 -25.16 -12.47 -5.91
C ASP A 56 -24.81 -13.74 -5.11
N VAL A 57 -23.65 -14.35 -5.37
CA VAL A 57 -23.11 -15.46 -4.57
C VAL A 57 -22.89 -15.06 -3.11
N LEU A 58 -22.25 -13.90 -2.87
CA LEU A 58 -22.03 -13.39 -1.52
C LEU A 58 -23.35 -13.14 -0.79
N LEU A 59 -24.31 -12.49 -1.45
CA LEU A 59 -25.63 -12.22 -0.86
C LEU A 59 -26.41 -13.51 -0.56
N ALA A 60 -26.33 -14.52 -1.44
CA ALA A 60 -26.97 -15.81 -1.23
C ALA A 60 -26.41 -16.55 -0.01
N ALA A 61 -25.12 -16.37 0.29
CA ALA A 61 -24.47 -16.91 1.48
C ALA A 61 -24.67 -16.05 2.74
N GLY A 62 -25.51 -15.01 2.68
CA GLY A 62 -25.77 -14.14 3.82
C GLY A 62 -24.60 -13.22 4.16
N VAL A 63 -23.73 -12.90 3.21
CA VAL A 63 -22.70 -11.87 3.36
C VAL A 63 -23.35 -10.51 3.15
N ASP A 64 -23.79 -9.90 4.26
CA ASP A 64 -24.40 -8.57 4.29
C ASP A 64 -23.38 -7.47 4.66
N GLU A 65 -23.86 -6.23 4.84
CA GLU A 65 -23.01 -5.09 5.16
C GLU A 65 -22.26 -5.25 6.48
N ASP A 66 -22.87 -5.90 7.47
CA ASP A 66 -22.24 -6.13 8.78
C ASP A 66 -21.13 -7.18 8.66
N VAL A 67 -21.35 -8.25 7.89
CA VAL A 67 -20.30 -9.24 7.58
C VAL A 67 -19.14 -8.58 6.81
N ILE A 68 -19.45 -7.76 5.80
CA ILE A 68 -18.41 -7.02 5.06
C ILE A 68 -17.61 -6.08 5.98
N LYS A 69 -18.28 -5.45 6.96
CA LYS A 69 -17.61 -4.60 7.94
C LYS A 69 -16.67 -5.41 8.83
N GLN A 70 -17.09 -6.58 9.32
CA GLN A 70 -16.24 -7.50 10.10
C GLN A 70 -15.00 -7.92 9.31
N VAL A 71 -15.18 -8.32 8.04
CA VAL A 71 -14.06 -8.66 7.16
C VAL A 71 -13.10 -7.47 6.99
N ARG A 72 -13.61 -6.25 6.78
CA ARG A 72 -12.77 -5.04 6.67
C ARG A 72 -11.98 -4.75 7.95
N GLU A 73 -12.57 -4.95 9.11
CA GLU A 73 -11.91 -4.75 10.40
C GLU A 73 -10.79 -5.76 10.59
N ALA A 74 -11.08 -7.05 10.37
CA ALA A 74 -10.06 -8.10 10.43
C ALA A 74 -8.94 -7.89 9.40
N MET A 75 -9.23 -7.36 8.21
CA MET A 75 -8.19 -7.01 7.22
C MET A 75 -7.29 -5.86 7.70
N ARG A 76 -7.85 -4.89 8.42
CA ARG A 76 -7.07 -3.78 8.98
C ARG A 76 -6.16 -4.26 10.10
N GLU A 77 -6.67 -5.14 10.96
CA GLU A 77 -5.89 -5.77 12.03
C GLU A 77 -4.75 -6.60 11.45
N HIS A 78 -5.04 -7.51 10.52
CA HIS A 78 -4.02 -8.31 9.83
C HIS A 78 -2.94 -7.45 9.15
N LYS A 79 -3.33 -6.35 8.48
CA LYS A 79 -2.36 -5.40 7.91
C LYS A 79 -1.51 -4.73 9.00
N SER A 80 -2.10 -4.43 10.14
CA SER A 80 -1.37 -3.87 11.29
C SER A 80 -0.38 -4.88 11.85
N ASP A 81 -0.74 -6.16 11.93
CA ASP A 81 0.15 -7.21 12.45
C ASP A 81 1.39 -7.35 11.57
N ILE A 82 1.19 -7.43 10.24
CA ILE A 82 2.29 -7.44 9.27
C ILE A 82 3.17 -6.20 9.42
N HIS A 83 2.57 -5.01 9.48
CA HIS A 83 3.32 -3.76 9.64
C HIS A 83 4.10 -3.72 10.95
N ASN A 84 3.49 -4.14 12.06
CA ASN A 84 4.14 -4.16 13.37
C ASN A 84 5.32 -5.13 13.40
N ALA A 85 5.19 -6.30 12.77
CA ALA A 85 6.27 -7.26 12.65
C ALA A 85 7.46 -6.69 11.86
N ILE A 86 7.20 -5.98 10.75
CA ILE A 86 8.24 -5.29 9.97
C ILE A 86 8.93 -4.20 10.82
N VAL A 87 8.16 -3.35 11.50
CA VAL A 87 8.71 -2.28 12.36
C VAL A 87 9.53 -2.84 13.53
N ALA A 88 9.09 -3.97 14.10
CA ALA A 88 9.78 -4.63 15.19
C ALA A 88 10.99 -5.46 14.72
N ASN A 89 11.20 -5.60 13.42
CA ASN A 89 12.14 -6.52 12.80
C ASN A 89 11.98 -7.97 13.35
N ASP A 90 10.74 -8.43 13.44
CA ASP A 90 10.36 -9.73 14.00
C ASP A 90 9.90 -10.69 12.88
N TYR A 91 10.84 -11.50 12.38
CA TYR A 91 10.58 -12.42 11.27
C TYR A 91 9.56 -13.51 11.64
N GLU A 92 9.59 -14.02 12.87
CA GLU A 92 8.66 -15.08 13.29
C GLU A 92 7.23 -14.55 13.39
N ALA A 93 7.04 -13.35 13.97
CA ALA A 93 5.74 -12.69 13.98
C ALA A 93 5.25 -12.35 12.57
N PHE A 94 6.16 -11.93 11.68
CA PHE A 94 5.83 -11.65 10.28
C PHE A 94 5.35 -12.92 9.57
N LYS A 95 6.09 -14.02 9.72
CA LYS A 95 5.76 -15.32 9.10
C LYS A 95 4.40 -15.85 9.57
N GLU A 96 4.10 -15.75 10.86
CA GLU A 96 2.78 -16.08 11.40
C GLU A 96 1.69 -15.16 10.83
N ALA A 97 1.99 -13.86 10.72
CA ALA A 97 1.05 -12.89 10.20
C ALA A 97 0.73 -13.13 8.72
N ILE A 98 1.68 -13.54 7.89
CA ILE A 98 1.45 -13.76 6.44
C ILE A 98 1.03 -15.19 6.08
N GLU A 99 0.99 -16.12 7.04
CA GLU A 99 0.68 -17.53 6.80
C GLU A 99 -0.59 -17.70 5.96
N GLY A 100 -0.53 -18.56 4.94
CA GLY A 100 -1.64 -18.84 4.02
C GLY A 100 -2.07 -17.68 3.12
N SER A 101 -1.30 -16.58 3.06
CA SER A 101 -1.44 -15.53 2.05
C SER A 101 -0.39 -15.73 0.93
N ALA A 102 -0.58 -15.12 -0.24
CA ALA A 102 0.47 -15.19 -1.28
C ALA A 102 1.75 -14.43 -0.90
N PHE A 103 1.75 -13.63 0.18
CA PHE A 103 3.01 -13.08 0.71
C PHE A 103 3.90 -14.19 1.27
N ALA A 104 3.33 -15.26 1.84
CA ALA A 104 4.11 -16.39 2.35
C ALA A 104 4.84 -17.16 1.24
N ASP A 105 4.31 -17.12 0.01
CA ASP A 105 4.97 -17.71 -1.16
C ASP A 105 6.01 -16.77 -1.80
N MET A 106 5.96 -15.46 -1.50
CA MET A 106 6.86 -14.45 -2.04
C MET A 106 8.05 -14.14 -1.11
N ILE A 107 7.85 -14.27 0.20
CA ILE A 107 8.87 -14.04 1.22
C ILE A 107 8.86 -15.27 2.12
N ASP A 108 9.76 -16.21 1.83
CA ASP A 108 9.86 -17.50 2.53
C ASP A 108 11.14 -17.63 3.38
N SER A 109 12.01 -16.62 3.31
CA SER A 109 13.29 -16.58 4.00
C SER A 109 13.49 -15.31 4.83
N GLU A 110 14.30 -15.43 5.89
CA GLU A 110 14.70 -14.32 6.76
C GLU A 110 15.47 -13.25 5.96
N ALA A 111 16.27 -13.64 4.96
CA ALA A 111 17.01 -12.72 4.11
C ALA A 111 16.11 -11.85 3.21
N GLU A 112 14.98 -12.39 2.74
CA GLU A 112 13.97 -11.61 1.99
C GLU A 112 13.17 -10.71 2.91
N PHE A 113 12.90 -11.15 4.14
CA PHE A 113 12.31 -10.31 5.18
C PHE A 113 13.23 -9.14 5.56
N ASP A 114 14.53 -9.37 5.74
CA ASP A 114 15.49 -8.29 6.01
C ASP A 114 15.46 -7.22 4.92
N ARG A 115 15.37 -7.63 3.64
CA ARG A 115 15.19 -6.71 2.52
C ARG A 115 13.88 -5.93 2.61
N LEU A 116 12.79 -6.59 3.03
CA LEU A 116 11.51 -5.92 3.25
C LEU A 116 11.60 -4.85 4.34
N VAL A 117 12.34 -5.13 5.43
CA VAL A 117 12.59 -4.18 6.51
C VAL A 117 13.42 -2.99 6.00
N GLU A 118 14.49 -3.25 5.24
CA GLU A 118 15.29 -2.20 4.59
C GLU A 118 14.44 -1.30 3.68
N ALA A 119 13.58 -1.90 2.85
CA ALA A 119 12.66 -1.15 1.99
C ALA A 119 11.69 -0.28 2.83
N HIS A 120 11.24 -0.79 3.98
CA HIS A 120 10.39 -0.04 4.88
C HIS A 120 11.11 1.15 5.54
N GLU A 121 12.35 0.99 5.97
CA GLU A 121 13.18 2.08 6.50
C GLU A 121 13.41 3.18 5.44
N LEU A 122 13.77 2.78 4.21
CA LEU A 122 13.92 3.71 3.08
C LEU A 122 12.64 4.51 2.81
N MET A 123 11.46 3.86 2.93
CA MET A 123 10.19 4.59 2.83
C MET A 123 9.97 5.61 3.94
N GLN A 124 10.38 5.32 5.18
CA GLN A 124 10.29 6.24 6.32
C GLN A 124 11.20 7.46 6.12
N ASP A 125 12.38 7.24 5.55
CA ASP A 125 13.36 8.27 5.22
C ASP A 125 12.99 9.07 3.95
N GLY A 126 11.92 8.65 3.25
CA GLY A 126 11.41 9.30 2.06
C GLY A 126 12.09 8.87 0.75
N ASP A 127 13.00 7.89 0.80
CA ASP A 127 13.63 7.28 -0.37
C ASP A 127 12.74 6.20 -0.99
N ARG A 128 11.62 6.66 -1.56
CA ARG A 128 10.60 5.77 -2.14
C ARG A 128 11.05 5.04 -3.41
N GLU A 129 12.04 5.56 -4.13
CA GLU A 129 12.56 4.92 -5.35
C GLU A 129 13.43 3.72 -4.97
N ALA A 130 14.38 3.89 -4.04
CA ALA A 130 15.19 2.78 -3.56
C ALA A 130 14.35 1.69 -2.88
N ALA A 131 13.38 2.06 -2.05
CA ALA A 131 12.46 1.10 -1.45
C ALA A 131 11.68 0.31 -2.51
N LYS A 132 11.26 0.98 -3.58
CA LYS A 132 10.51 0.35 -4.68
C LYS A 132 11.38 -0.65 -5.44
N ASP A 133 12.64 -0.36 -5.69
CA ASP A 133 13.54 -1.30 -6.36
C ASP A 133 13.65 -2.60 -5.55
N ILE A 134 13.73 -2.51 -4.22
CA ILE A 134 13.70 -3.70 -3.35
C ILE A 134 12.36 -4.44 -3.45
N PHE A 135 11.21 -3.74 -3.44
CA PHE A 135 9.91 -4.39 -3.63
C PHE A 135 9.80 -5.11 -4.98
N ASP A 136 10.32 -4.51 -6.05
CA ASP A 136 10.32 -5.08 -7.39
C ASP A 136 11.26 -6.31 -7.45
N GLU A 137 12.41 -6.28 -6.78
CA GLU A 137 13.33 -7.43 -6.63
C GLU A 137 12.70 -8.60 -5.87
N LEU A 138 11.94 -8.31 -4.81
CA LEU A 138 11.18 -9.31 -4.04
C LEU A 138 9.92 -9.80 -4.77
N GLY A 139 9.62 -9.27 -5.96
CA GLY A 139 8.45 -9.64 -6.73
C GLY A 139 7.12 -9.25 -6.08
N LEU A 140 7.12 -8.30 -5.13
CA LEU A 140 5.94 -7.86 -4.40
C LEU A 140 5.10 -6.88 -5.23
N PRO A 141 3.91 -7.27 -5.72
CA PRO A 141 3.10 -6.38 -6.54
C PRO A 141 2.43 -5.29 -5.68
N GLY A 142 2.66 -4.02 -6.02
CA GLY A 142 1.74 -2.94 -5.63
C GLY A 142 2.20 -1.93 -4.57
N PHE A 143 3.48 -1.88 -4.20
CA PHE A 143 3.99 -0.80 -3.33
C PHE A 143 4.22 0.55 -4.05
N GLY A 144 4.03 0.61 -5.36
CA GLY A 144 3.97 1.86 -6.13
C GLY A 144 2.53 2.17 -6.53
N MET A 145 1.99 3.32 -6.07
CA MET A 145 0.71 3.86 -6.52
C MET A 145 0.52 3.66 -8.04
N ASN A 146 -0.55 2.98 -8.45
CA ASN A 146 -1.13 3.02 -9.80
C ASN A 146 -0.13 3.27 -10.94
N ASN A 147 0.74 2.30 -11.18
CA ASN A 147 1.78 2.32 -12.23
C ASN A 147 1.24 2.39 -13.68
N PHE A 148 -0.08 2.48 -13.90
CA PHE A 148 -0.63 2.62 -15.26
C PHE A 148 -0.45 4.04 -15.84
N GLY A 149 -0.29 5.07 -14.99
CA GLY A 149 -0.04 6.44 -15.44
C GLY A 149 1.44 6.76 -15.66
N HIS A 150 2.31 6.26 -14.78
CA HIS A 150 3.72 6.69 -14.74
C HIS A 150 4.65 5.82 -15.60
N LYS A 151 4.35 4.51 -15.77
CA LYS A 151 5.15 3.60 -16.62
C LYS A 151 5.01 3.93 -18.11
N MET A 152 3.83 4.41 -18.54
CA MET A 152 3.62 4.94 -19.89
C MET A 152 4.37 6.25 -20.14
N MET A 153 4.53 7.10 -19.12
CA MET A 153 5.39 8.28 -19.24
C MET A 153 6.88 7.91 -19.25
N LYS A 154 7.38 7.09 -18.32
CA LYS A 154 8.81 6.71 -18.24
C LYS A 154 9.27 5.91 -19.48
N ALA A 155 8.42 5.05 -20.04
CA ALA A 155 8.78 4.28 -21.25
C ALA A 155 8.84 5.14 -22.52
N ASN A 156 7.89 6.05 -22.74
CA ASN A 156 7.95 6.99 -23.86
C ASN A 156 9.07 8.02 -23.69
N PHE A 157 9.33 8.44 -22.45
CA PHE A 157 10.39 9.37 -22.11
C PHE A 157 11.79 8.77 -22.36
N MET A 158 12.07 7.59 -21.80
CA MET A 158 13.36 6.90 -21.99
C MET A 158 13.58 6.46 -23.44
N ALA A 159 12.53 6.20 -24.22
CA ALA A 159 12.68 5.85 -25.63
C ALA A 159 13.30 6.97 -26.48
N ASN A 160 13.12 8.24 -26.08
CA ASN A 160 13.61 9.40 -26.81
C ASN A 160 15.02 9.85 -26.38
N LEU A 161 15.59 9.28 -25.32
CA LEU A 161 16.97 9.55 -24.92
C LEU A 161 17.97 8.72 -25.73
N SER A 162 19.10 9.33 -26.09
CA SER A 162 20.25 8.62 -26.63
C SER A 162 20.85 7.66 -25.60
N SER A 163 21.64 6.69 -26.04
CA SER A 163 22.33 5.76 -25.12
C SER A 163 23.23 6.49 -24.13
N GLU A 164 23.90 7.55 -24.58
CA GLU A 164 24.79 8.39 -23.76
C GLU A 164 23.99 9.20 -22.73
N GLN A 165 22.82 9.74 -23.10
CA GLN A 165 21.95 10.46 -22.16
C GLN A 165 21.35 9.53 -21.10
N LYS A 166 21.05 8.28 -21.46
CA LYS A 166 20.56 7.27 -20.50
C LYS A 166 21.62 6.92 -19.47
N GLU A 167 22.87 6.76 -19.90
CA GLU A 167 23.98 6.43 -19.01
C GLU A 167 24.30 7.61 -18.07
N ALA A 168 24.35 8.83 -18.61
CA ALA A 168 24.53 10.04 -17.80
C ALA A 168 23.37 10.27 -16.82
N LEU A 169 22.13 9.99 -17.24
CA LEU A 169 20.94 10.12 -16.37
C LEU A 169 20.98 9.09 -15.25
N LYS A 170 21.40 7.87 -15.56
CA LYS A 170 21.57 6.79 -14.58
C LYS A 170 22.63 7.15 -13.53
N GLU A 171 23.80 7.62 -13.97
CA GLU A 171 24.88 8.07 -13.07
C GLU A 171 24.40 9.21 -12.16
N ALA A 172 23.72 10.22 -12.73
CA ALA A 172 23.19 11.35 -11.96
C ALA A 172 22.11 10.92 -10.95
N MET A 173 21.30 9.91 -11.26
CA MET A 173 20.33 9.34 -10.32
C MET A 173 21.02 8.55 -9.21
N GLU A 174 22.04 7.75 -9.52
CA GLU A 174 22.86 7.02 -8.54
C GLU A 174 23.54 7.98 -7.55
N ASP A 175 24.02 9.13 -8.04
CA ASP A 175 24.64 10.17 -7.22
C ASP A 175 23.64 11.10 -6.51
N LYS A 176 22.33 10.91 -6.72
CA LYS A 176 21.26 11.80 -6.26
C LYS A 176 21.47 13.27 -6.67
N ASP A 177 22.13 13.49 -7.81
CA ASP A 177 22.43 14.80 -8.38
C ASP A 177 21.24 15.32 -9.20
N HIS A 178 20.29 15.93 -8.49
CA HIS A 178 19.05 16.44 -9.09
C HIS A 178 19.28 17.58 -10.10
N GLU A 179 20.38 18.33 -9.99
CA GLU A 179 20.72 19.39 -10.94
C GLU A 179 21.19 18.79 -12.26
N ARG A 180 22.08 17.81 -12.20
CA ARG A 180 22.55 17.07 -13.38
C ARG A 180 21.43 16.27 -14.05
N VAL A 181 20.52 15.69 -13.27
CA VAL A 181 19.28 15.10 -13.81
C VAL A 181 18.51 16.15 -14.61
N ARG A 182 18.24 17.33 -14.04
CA ARG A 182 17.51 18.41 -14.73
C ARG A 182 18.18 18.83 -16.04
N GLU A 183 19.50 19.02 -16.04
CA GLU A 183 20.24 19.41 -17.26
C GLU A 183 20.11 18.38 -18.38
N ILE A 184 20.19 17.08 -18.05
CA ILE A 184 20.05 16.00 -19.03
C ILE A 184 18.63 15.96 -19.60
N LEU A 185 17.62 16.21 -18.76
CA LEU A 185 16.21 16.28 -19.18
C LEU A 185 15.94 17.47 -20.09
N GLU A 186 16.45 18.64 -19.74
CA GLU A 186 16.28 19.86 -20.53
C GLU A 186 17.00 19.76 -21.88
N ALA A 187 18.21 19.17 -21.90
CA ALA A 187 18.95 18.89 -23.13
C ALA A 187 18.21 17.90 -24.05
N ALA A 188 17.36 17.03 -23.50
CA ALA A 188 16.49 16.14 -24.25
C ALA A 188 15.17 16.80 -24.71
N GLY A 189 14.98 18.10 -24.44
CA GLY A 189 13.76 18.83 -24.78
C GLY A 189 12.58 18.48 -23.88
N VAL A 190 12.84 17.93 -22.68
CA VAL A 190 11.81 17.59 -21.70
C VAL A 190 11.73 18.70 -20.69
N ASP A 191 10.61 19.41 -20.70
CA ASP A 191 10.33 20.53 -19.84
C ASP A 191 10.27 20.05 -18.37
N SER A 192 11.35 20.32 -17.63
CA SER A 192 11.56 19.83 -16.27
C SER A 192 10.71 20.55 -15.22
N ASP A 193 9.94 21.56 -15.64
CA ASP A 193 9.09 22.39 -14.79
C ASP A 193 7.86 21.64 -14.23
N PHE A 194 7.58 20.42 -14.70
CA PHE A 194 6.40 19.64 -14.31
C PHE A 194 6.59 18.74 -13.08
N GLU A 195 7.82 18.30 -12.74
CA GLU A 195 8.04 17.32 -11.66
C GLU A 195 8.70 17.87 -10.38
N PHE A 196 9.47 18.95 -10.45
CA PHE A 196 10.25 19.43 -9.28
C PHE A 196 9.61 20.56 -8.47
N LYS A 197 8.59 21.26 -9.00
CA LYS A 197 7.91 22.36 -8.28
C LYS A 197 7.26 21.92 -6.95
N HIS A 198 7.00 20.62 -6.75
CA HIS A 198 6.38 20.14 -5.52
C HIS A 198 7.34 19.76 -4.38
N ARG A 199 8.67 19.76 -4.59
CA ARG A 199 9.64 19.35 -3.54
C ARG A 199 10.28 20.52 -2.79
N GLU A 200 10.44 21.69 -3.40
CA GLU A 200 11.10 22.84 -2.74
C GLU A 200 10.13 23.83 -2.08
N GLU A 201 8.89 23.98 -2.57
CA GLU A 201 7.94 24.96 -2.01
C GLU A 201 7.10 24.40 -0.83
N GLY A 202 7.06 23.08 -0.63
CA GLY A 202 6.27 22.45 0.43
C GLY A 202 6.90 22.46 1.83
N HIS A 203 8.18 22.80 1.98
CA HIS A 203 8.91 22.61 3.24
C HIS A 203 9.06 23.87 4.11
N LYS A 204 8.51 25.02 3.70
CA LYS A 204 8.64 26.29 4.44
C LYS A 204 7.34 26.95 4.92
N GLU A 205 6.15 26.50 4.52
CA GLU A 205 4.87 27.15 4.94
C GLU A 205 3.93 26.25 5.76
N GLY A 206 4.41 25.12 6.28
CA GLY A 206 3.61 24.17 7.07
C GLY A 206 3.82 24.16 8.58
N MET A 207 4.71 25.00 9.14
CA MET A 207 4.84 25.15 10.60
C MET A 207 3.97 26.30 11.10
N GLY A 208 2.68 26.21 10.79
CA GLY A 208 1.63 27.04 11.36
C GLY A 208 1.29 26.57 12.77
N GLU A 209 1.76 27.34 13.74
CA GLU A 209 1.09 27.65 15.01
C GLU A 209 0.68 26.47 15.91
N GLY A 210 1.47 26.33 16.96
CA GLY A 210 1.21 25.47 18.11
C GLY A 210 -0.24 25.56 18.57
N ARG A 211 -0.91 24.40 18.57
CA ARG A 211 -2.08 24.20 19.43
C ARG A 211 -1.62 24.37 20.86
N GLY A 212 -2.09 25.45 21.45
CA GLY A 212 -1.83 25.81 22.83
C GLY A 212 -2.05 24.64 23.77
N PHE A 213 -1.04 24.39 24.58
CA PHE A 213 -1.19 23.73 25.87
C PHE A 213 -2.27 24.46 26.66
N GLY A 214 -3.47 23.90 26.64
CA GLY A 214 -4.56 24.23 27.55
C GLY A 214 -4.14 23.89 28.96
N HIS A 215 -3.68 24.93 29.64
CA HIS A 215 -3.39 25.05 31.05
C HIS A 215 -4.59 24.54 31.89
N LEU A 216 -4.56 23.26 32.28
CA LEU A 216 -5.43 22.71 33.32
C LEU A 216 -4.88 23.19 34.67
N LYS A 217 -5.38 24.34 35.11
CA LYS A 217 -5.28 24.80 36.49
C LYS A 217 -6.05 23.85 37.40
N ASP A 218 -5.35 23.41 38.43
CA ASP A 218 -5.80 23.41 39.82
C ASP A 218 -7.18 22.81 40.08
N LYS A 219 -7.20 21.51 40.41
CA LYS A 219 -8.19 20.99 41.36
C LYS A 219 -7.45 20.62 42.64
N GLU A 220 -7.60 21.52 43.61
CA GLU A 220 -7.28 21.34 45.02
C GLU A 220 -7.79 19.98 45.52
N TRP A 221 -6.86 19.24 46.11
CA TRP A 221 -7.15 18.18 47.06
C TRP A 221 -7.49 18.84 48.39
N HIS A 222 -8.73 18.67 48.85
CA HIS A 222 -9.04 18.80 50.26
C HIS A 222 -9.13 17.39 50.87
N GLU A 223 -8.06 17.03 51.58
CA GLU A 223 -8.10 16.08 52.68
C GLU A 223 -8.63 16.77 53.95
N THR A 224 -8.95 15.94 54.95
CA THR A 224 -9.35 16.21 56.35
C THR A 224 -10.86 16.47 56.55
N ASP A 225 -11.60 15.74 57.39
CA ASP A 225 -11.29 14.74 58.44
C ASP A 225 -12.33 13.59 58.43
#